data_AF-A0AAV9A737-F1
#
_entry.id   AF-A0AAV9A737-F1
#
_cell.length_a   1.000
_cell.length_b   1.000
_cell.length_c   1.000
_cell.angle_alpha   90.00
_cell.angle_beta   90.00
_cell.angle_gamma   90.00
#
_symmetry.space_group_name_H-M   'P 1'
#
loop_
_entity.id
_entity.type
_entity.pdbx_description
1 polymer ?
#
loop_
_entity_poly.entity_id
_entity_poly.type
_entity_poly.pdbx_seq_one_letter_code
_entity_poly.pdbx_strand_id
1 'polypeptide(L)'
;MLILHWSLKFTNDFLRKDELIVSGRMELVEKIAVEGGWFGLSLVGTWTKSKSLFPDFQNFLSLFANSERQRSRMMQGLRSIVGLKQKGNFIKCKVLKRCQTITRVCNLCGPHDANTQVKEDGFLIDCGSDQECVVGGIVALGKFESLHVGHRELAIQASKAGSPFLLSFVGMAEVLGWEPRAPLVAKCDRKRVLTSWAPYCGNVVPVEFHVEFSNVRHLTPRQFVERLSKELRVSGVVAGENYRFGYKASGDASELVRLCNEYGLAAYIVSSVMDKVQCFCNGPSGNNSLKERGQVSSTRVRKALALGDVKYVSELLGRNHRLVLMVNEELHWTSNSISAPKLCMLNLSPKDGLYDNCTLLVDNMTVGLCRVSIRATHIHIELGEGALSDDLFQGHEYVGIEFGLYS
;
A
#
# COMPACT_ATOMS: atom_id res chain seq x y z
N MET A 1 -23.93 9.24 -28.33
CA MET A 1 -24.27 9.68 -26.95
C MET A 1 -22.99 10.21 -26.32
N LEU A 2 -22.82 11.53 -26.23
CA LEU A 2 -21.62 12.15 -25.63
C LEU A 2 -21.69 11.99 -24.10
N ILE A 3 -20.82 11.16 -23.54
CA ILE A 3 -20.63 11.04 -22.09
C ILE A 3 -19.52 12.04 -21.72
N LEU A 4 -19.89 13.11 -21.02
CA LEU A 4 -18.93 14.11 -20.52
C LEU A 4 -18.53 13.74 -19.09
N HIS A 5 -17.26 13.41 -18.88
CA HIS A 5 -16.68 13.18 -17.56
C HIS A 5 -15.81 14.38 -17.18
N TRP A 6 -16.10 14.98 -16.01
CA TRP A 6 -15.37 16.14 -15.49
C TRP A 6 -14.64 15.71 -14.22
N SER A 7 -13.35 16.04 -14.10
CA SER A 7 -12.58 15.81 -12.88
C SER A 7 -11.92 17.13 -12.45
N LEU A 8 -12.20 17.58 -11.23
CA LEU A 8 -11.51 18.73 -10.62
C LEU A 8 -10.45 18.21 -9.64
N LYS A 9 -9.19 18.64 -9.81
CA LYS A 9 -8.15 18.48 -8.79
C LYS A 9 -7.84 19.83 -8.15
N PHE A 10 -7.67 19.84 -6.83
CA PHE A 10 -7.23 20.99 -6.05
C PHE A 10 -5.86 20.69 -5.46
N THR A 11 -4.88 21.55 -5.71
CA THR A 11 -3.61 21.59 -4.96
C THR A 11 -3.50 22.93 -4.23
N ASN A 12 -3.24 22.89 -2.92
CA ASN A 12 -2.99 24.07 -2.10
C ASN A 12 -1.48 24.32 -2.09
N ASP A 13 -1.05 25.45 -2.63
CA ASP A 13 0.39 25.68 -2.82
C ASP A 13 1.03 26.55 -1.73
N PHE A 14 0.30 27.29 -0.89
CA PHE A 14 0.91 28.04 0.22
C PHE A 14 -0.08 28.42 1.34
N LEU A 15 0.36 28.35 2.61
CA LEU A 15 -0.33 28.92 3.77
C LEU A 15 0.65 29.83 4.54
N ARG A 16 0.52 31.15 4.39
CA ARG A 16 1.18 32.12 5.29
C ARG A 16 0.25 32.39 6.48
N LYS A 17 0.77 32.30 7.71
CA LYS A 17 -0.03 32.28 8.93
C LYS A 17 -0.73 33.59 9.29
N ASP A 18 -0.35 34.71 8.69
CA ASP A 18 -0.76 36.02 9.19
C ASP A 18 -1.70 36.80 8.25
N GLU A 19 -2.01 36.27 7.05
CA GLU A 19 -3.09 36.76 6.20
C GLU A 19 -3.78 35.57 5.52
N LEU A 20 -5.12 35.52 5.56
CA LEU A 20 -5.93 34.39 5.11
C LEU A 20 -6.05 34.37 3.56
N ILE A 21 -4.90 34.37 2.88
CA ILE A 21 -4.79 34.23 1.43
C ILE A 21 -4.52 32.76 1.14
N VAL A 22 -5.49 32.11 0.49
CA VAL A 22 -5.33 30.76 -0.04
C VAL A 22 -5.21 30.91 -1.56
N SER A 23 -4.06 30.55 -2.11
CA SER A 23 -3.90 30.34 -3.54
C SER A 23 -3.99 28.86 -3.87
N GLY A 24 -4.63 28.54 -4.99
CA GLY A 24 -4.77 27.16 -5.45
C GLY A 24 -4.75 27.09 -6.97
N ARG A 25 -4.33 25.94 -7.47
CA ARG A 25 -4.34 25.62 -8.90
C ARG A 25 -5.53 24.71 -9.18
N MET A 26 -6.31 25.02 -10.21
CA MET A 26 -7.39 24.18 -10.72
C MET A 26 -7.02 23.68 -12.09
N GLU A 27 -7.14 22.38 -12.29
CA GLU A 27 -7.00 21.77 -13.59
C GLU A 27 -8.34 21.15 -13.98
N LEU A 28 -8.82 21.55 -15.15
CA LEU A 28 -10.03 21.01 -15.75
C LEU A 28 -9.61 20.14 -16.95
N VAL A 29 -9.91 18.85 -16.87
CA VAL A 29 -9.61 17.91 -17.95
C VAL A 29 -10.91 17.51 -18.61
N GLU A 30 -11.06 17.88 -19.88
CA GLU A 30 -12.18 17.44 -20.71
C GLU A 30 -11.73 16.25 -21.57
N LYS A 31 -12.41 15.10 -21.41
CA LYS A 31 -12.22 13.92 -22.26
C LYS A 31 -13.44 13.78 -23.17
N ILE A 32 -13.22 13.91 -24.47
CA ILE A 32 -14.25 13.73 -25.49
C ILE A 32 -13.99 12.39 -26.19
N ALA A 33 -14.96 11.49 -26.14
CA ALA A 33 -14.95 10.25 -26.92
C ALA A 33 -15.54 10.55 -28.31
N VAL A 34 -14.73 10.37 -29.35
CA VAL A 34 -15.16 10.39 -30.76
C VAL A 34 -14.79 9.05 -31.37
N GLU A 35 -15.63 8.50 -32.25
CA GLU A 35 -15.37 7.20 -32.90
C GLU A 35 -13.96 7.19 -33.53
N GLY A 36 -13.05 6.41 -32.94
CA GLY A 36 -11.65 6.29 -33.39
C GLY A 36 -10.57 6.64 -32.36
N GLY A 37 -10.88 7.23 -31.20
CA GLY A 37 -9.88 7.45 -30.14
C GLY A 37 -10.25 8.51 -29.08
N TRP A 38 -9.42 8.61 -28.04
CA TRP A 38 -9.57 9.58 -26.96
C TRP A 38 -8.72 10.83 -27.21
N PHE A 39 -9.36 12.01 -27.23
CA PHE A 39 -8.65 13.29 -27.21
C PHE A 39 -8.84 13.98 -25.86
N GLY A 40 -7.75 14.49 -25.27
CA GLY A 40 -7.76 15.24 -24.02
C GLY A 40 -7.32 16.68 -24.24
N LEU A 41 -8.11 17.63 -23.75
CA LEU A 41 -7.69 19.01 -23.53
C LEU A 41 -7.48 19.20 -22.02
N SER A 42 -6.31 19.72 -21.64
CA SER A 42 -6.05 20.19 -20.27
C SER A 42 -5.93 21.72 -20.29
N LEU A 43 -6.69 22.37 -19.40
CA LEU A 43 -6.54 23.79 -19.12
C LEU A 43 -6.27 24.00 -17.63
N VAL A 44 -5.24 24.80 -17.33
CA VAL A 44 -4.76 25.06 -15.96
C VAL A 44 -5.01 26.53 -15.61
N GLY A 45 -5.65 26.78 -14.46
CA GLY A 45 -5.89 28.12 -13.93
C GLY A 45 -5.46 28.26 -12.46
N THR A 46 -5.19 29.48 -12.02
CA THR A 46 -4.83 29.81 -10.62
C THR A 46 -5.82 30.80 -10.03
N TRP A 47 -6.21 30.63 -8.76
CA TRP A 47 -6.95 31.67 -8.02
C TRP A 47 -6.26 32.07 -6.72
N THR A 48 -6.70 33.19 -6.16
CA THR A 48 -6.34 33.72 -4.84
C THR A 48 -7.59 34.16 -4.08
N LYS A 49 -7.76 33.73 -2.83
CA LYS A 49 -8.93 34.07 -2.00
C LYS A 49 -8.80 35.46 -1.35
N SER A 50 -9.82 36.31 -1.55
CA SER A 50 -10.13 37.51 -0.74
C SER A 50 -11.59 37.42 -0.23
N LYS A 51 -11.96 38.21 0.78
CA LYS A 51 -13.09 38.04 1.74
C LYS A 51 -14.53 37.93 1.19
N SER A 52 -14.80 37.83 -0.12
CA SER A 52 -16.15 37.63 -0.67
C SER A 52 -16.21 36.49 -1.69
N LEU A 53 -16.69 35.31 -1.27
CA LEU A 53 -16.60 34.08 -2.07
C LEU A 53 -17.69 33.90 -3.14
N PHE A 54 -18.73 34.75 -3.17
CA PHE A 54 -19.92 34.50 -4.00
C PHE A 54 -19.93 35.20 -5.37
N PRO A 55 -19.48 36.47 -5.51
CA PRO A 55 -19.49 37.14 -6.81
C PRO A 55 -18.40 36.60 -7.77
N ASP A 56 -17.18 36.39 -7.28
CA ASP A 56 -16.04 36.02 -8.12
C ASP A 56 -16.15 34.59 -8.68
N PHE A 57 -16.75 33.68 -7.90
CA PHE A 57 -16.95 32.29 -8.33
C PHE A 57 -18.13 32.14 -9.31
N GLN A 58 -19.18 32.96 -9.18
CA GLN A 58 -20.24 33.02 -10.19
C GLN A 58 -19.75 33.63 -11.50
N ASN A 59 -18.92 34.67 -11.45
CA ASN A 59 -18.27 35.23 -12.64
C ASN A 59 -17.33 34.21 -13.29
N PHE A 60 -16.53 33.47 -12.51
CA PHE A 60 -15.71 32.37 -13.03
C PHE A 60 -16.56 31.31 -13.74
N LEU A 61 -17.65 30.83 -13.12
CA LEU A 61 -18.55 29.84 -13.74
C LEU A 61 -19.29 30.38 -14.99
N SER A 62 -19.47 31.70 -15.10
CA SER A 62 -20.10 32.32 -16.26
C SER A 62 -19.25 32.22 -17.54
N LEU A 63 -17.93 32.05 -17.41
CA LEU A 63 -16.99 31.83 -18.52
C LEU A 63 -17.08 30.41 -19.11
N PHE A 64 -17.70 29.46 -18.40
CA PHE A 64 -17.68 28.03 -18.75
C PHE A 64 -19.06 27.41 -18.97
N ALA A 65 -20.15 28.14 -18.72
CA ALA A 65 -21.51 27.63 -18.85
C ALA A 65 -22.41 28.61 -19.62
N ASN A 66 -22.78 28.23 -20.84
CA ASN A 66 -23.62 29.00 -21.76
C ASN A 66 -25.13 28.87 -21.47
N SER A 67 -25.53 28.07 -20.48
CA SER A 67 -26.92 27.94 -20.05
C SER A 67 -27.08 27.90 -18.52
N GLU A 68 -28.19 28.43 -18.00
CA GLU A 68 -28.51 28.38 -16.57
C GLU A 68 -28.60 26.95 -16.03
N ARG A 69 -29.01 26.00 -16.88
CA ARG A 69 -29.16 24.59 -16.51
C ARG A 69 -27.80 23.93 -16.20
N GLN A 70 -26.75 24.30 -16.91
CA GLN A 70 -25.37 23.84 -16.64
C GLN A 70 -24.82 24.47 -15.36
N ARG A 71 -25.04 25.77 -15.15
CA ARG A 71 -24.64 26.47 -13.92
C ARG A 71 -25.27 25.84 -12.68
N SER A 72 -26.56 25.50 -12.75
CA SER A 72 -27.29 24.88 -11.64
C SER A 72 -26.75 23.49 -11.28
N ARG A 73 -26.38 22.66 -12.27
CA ARG A 73 -25.79 21.33 -12.04
C ARG A 73 -24.39 21.40 -11.43
N MET A 74 -23.53 22.31 -11.89
CA MET A 74 -22.21 22.53 -11.28
C MET A 74 -22.34 22.98 -9.81
N MET A 75 -23.29 23.88 -9.53
CA MET A 75 -23.57 24.33 -8.15
C MET A 75 -24.12 23.22 -7.25
N GLN A 76 -24.91 22.29 -7.80
CA GLN A 76 -25.43 21.15 -7.04
C GLN A 76 -24.34 20.13 -6.69
N GLY A 77 -23.40 19.88 -7.60
CA GLY A 77 -22.21 19.06 -7.34
C GLY A 77 -21.32 19.66 -6.25
N LEU A 78 -21.06 20.96 -6.31
CA LEU A 78 -20.27 21.70 -5.31
C LEU A 78 -20.89 21.67 -3.90
N ARG A 79 -22.22 21.75 -3.79
CA ARG A 79 -22.92 21.62 -2.50
C ARG A 79 -22.85 20.21 -1.90
N SER A 80 -22.63 19.19 -2.71
CA SER A 80 -22.46 17.81 -2.22
C SER A 80 -21.05 17.54 -1.70
N ILE A 81 -20.04 18.20 -2.28
CA ILE A 81 -18.62 18.04 -1.91
C ILE A 81 -18.27 18.91 -0.71
N VAL A 82 -18.87 20.10 -0.61
CA VAL A 82 -18.70 21.01 0.54
C VAL A 82 -20.03 21.04 1.28
N GLY A 83 -20.14 20.31 2.40
CA GLY A 83 -21.37 20.21 3.19
C GLY A 83 -21.87 21.56 3.72
N LEU A 84 -22.57 22.31 2.86
CA LEU A 84 -23.15 23.62 3.12
C LEU A 84 -24.63 23.43 3.48
N LYS A 85 -24.95 23.35 4.78
CA LYS A 85 -26.32 23.56 5.25
C LYS A 85 -26.54 25.05 5.55
N GLN A 86 -27.42 25.69 4.78
CA GLN A 86 -27.89 27.06 5.04
C GLN A 86 -28.77 27.07 6.30
N LYS A 87 -28.37 27.85 7.31
CA LYS A 87 -29.25 28.34 8.38
C LYS A 87 -28.81 29.75 8.75
N GLY A 88 -29.52 30.76 8.26
CA GLY A 88 -29.30 32.18 8.59
C GLY A 88 -27.96 32.77 8.13
N ASN A 89 -27.82 34.10 8.26
CA ASN A 89 -26.75 34.95 7.67
C ASN A 89 -25.32 34.73 8.24
N PHE A 90 -24.94 33.53 8.66
CA PHE A 90 -23.56 33.20 9.02
C PHE A 90 -23.18 31.80 8.53
N ILE A 91 -22.20 31.71 7.63
CA ILE A 91 -21.58 30.44 7.21
C ILE A 91 -20.45 30.13 8.19
N LYS A 92 -20.69 29.19 9.11
CA LYS A 92 -19.63 28.65 9.99
C LYS A 92 -19.00 27.44 9.31
N CYS A 93 -17.82 27.63 8.70
CA CYS A 93 -17.05 26.54 8.10
C CYS A 93 -16.30 25.81 9.23
N LYS A 94 -16.75 24.60 9.60
CA LYS A 94 -16.06 23.76 10.59
C LYS A 94 -15.18 22.76 9.85
N VAL A 95 -13.89 23.04 9.76
CA VAL A 95 -12.88 22.03 9.41
C VAL A 95 -12.84 21.04 10.58
N LEU A 96 -13.42 19.86 10.39
CA LEU A 96 -13.39 18.80 11.39
C LEU A 96 -12.00 18.14 11.40
N LYS A 97 -11.11 18.61 12.28
CA LYS A 97 -10.18 17.71 12.97
C LYS A 97 -11.02 16.86 13.91
N ARG A 98 -10.91 15.53 13.87
CA ARG A 98 -11.44 14.72 14.97
C ARG A 98 -10.69 13.42 15.18
N CYS A 99 -10.07 13.33 16.36
CA CYS A 99 -10.03 12.12 17.15
C CYS A 99 -10.59 12.42 18.55
N GLN A 100 -11.17 11.40 19.17
CA GLN A 100 -11.67 11.26 20.55
C GLN A 100 -13.10 11.73 20.90
N THR A 101 -13.80 10.76 21.50
CA THR A 101 -15.12 10.75 22.14
C THR A 101 -14.99 11.20 23.59
N ILE A 102 -15.91 12.02 24.11
CA ILE A 102 -16.33 12.07 25.53
C ILE A 102 -17.73 12.71 25.63
N THR A 103 -18.49 12.15 26.58
CA THR A 103 -19.91 12.28 26.89
C THR A 103 -20.24 13.43 27.86
N ARG A 104 -21.45 14.02 27.73
CA ARG A 104 -22.38 14.60 28.76
C ARG A 104 -23.03 15.91 28.27
N VAL A 105 -24.23 16.36 28.63
CA VAL A 105 -25.58 15.84 29.03
C VAL A 105 -26.44 17.13 29.28
N CYS A 106 -27.78 17.02 29.23
CA CYS A 106 -28.86 17.98 29.58
C CYS A 106 -29.42 18.85 28.43
N ASN A 107 -30.72 19.12 28.30
CA ASN A 107 -31.99 18.53 28.77
C ASN A 107 -33.13 19.36 28.12
N LEU A 108 -34.29 18.73 27.81
CA LEU A 108 -35.69 19.23 27.95
C LEU A 108 -36.66 18.76 26.82
N CYS A 109 -37.51 17.79 27.21
CA CYS A 109 -38.94 17.50 26.86
C CYS A 109 -39.33 17.27 25.38
N GLY A 110 -39.94 16.17 24.89
CA GLY A 110 -40.71 15.00 25.39
C GLY A 110 -42.05 14.88 24.58
N PRO A 111 -42.80 13.74 24.47
CA PRO A 111 -42.48 12.33 24.72
C PRO A 111 -43.00 11.30 23.63
N HIS A 112 -42.59 10.01 23.77
CA HIS A 112 -43.15 8.73 23.21
C HIS A 112 -43.10 8.46 21.68
N ASP A 113 -42.66 7.32 21.09
CA ASP A 113 -42.42 5.93 21.54
C ASP A 113 -41.33 5.17 20.72
N ALA A 114 -40.92 4.02 21.27
CA ALA A 114 -39.78 3.12 21.03
C ALA A 114 -39.44 2.67 19.57
N ASN A 115 -38.18 2.82 19.15
CA ASN A 115 -37.09 1.80 19.07
C ASN A 115 -37.33 0.65 18.05
N THR A 116 -36.64 0.60 16.91
CA THR A 116 -35.29 0.01 16.80
C THR A 116 -34.63 0.51 15.50
N GLN A 117 -33.53 1.25 15.58
CA GLN A 117 -32.70 1.62 14.42
C GLN A 117 -31.36 0.89 14.49
N VAL A 118 -31.16 0.00 13.53
CA VAL A 118 -29.88 -0.62 13.17
C VAL A 118 -28.91 0.51 12.82
N LYS A 119 -27.78 0.58 13.52
CA LYS A 119 -26.66 1.45 13.12
C LYS A 119 -26.02 0.85 11.87
N GLU A 120 -26.01 1.60 10.78
CA GLU A 120 -25.15 1.33 9.63
C GLU A 120 -23.70 1.63 10.06
N ASP A 121 -22.97 0.59 10.44
CA ASP A 121 -21.52 0.63 10.60
C ASP A 121 -20.89 0.67 9.19
N GLY A 122 -20.06 1.67 8.93
CA GLY A 122 -19.24 1.70 7.70
C GLY A 122 -18.29 0.50 7.63
N PHE A 123 -17.92 0.09 6.42
CA PHE A 123 -17.00 -1.02 6.17
C PHE A 123 -15.70 -0.86 6.97
N LEU A 124 -15.33 -1.88 7.76
CA LEU A 124 -14.19 -1.81 8.68
C LEU A 124 -12.97 -2.56 8.14
N ILE A 125 -13.15 -3.42 7.13
CA ILE A 125 -12.06 -3.81 6.24
C ILE A 125 -12.14 -2.93 4.99
N ASP A 126 -11.56 -1.74 5.08
CA ASP A 126 -11.49 -0.80 3.96
C ASP A 126 -10.34 -1.21 3.02
N CYS A 127 -10.67 -1.80 1.88
CA CYS A 127 -9.75 -2.03 0.78
C CYS A 127 -9.65 -0.80 -0.16
N GLY A 128 -10.24 0.35 0.22
CA GLY A 128 -10.33 1.55 -0.59
C GLY A 128 -11.38 1.46 -1.70
N SER A 129 -11.22 2.29 -2.74
CA SER A 129 -12.07 2.30 -3.95
C SER A 129 -12.11 0.97 -4.72
N ASP A 130 -11.24 0.04 -4.36
CA ASP A 130 -10.96 -1.20 -5.08
C ASP A 130 -11.61 -2.41 -4.39
N GLN A 131 -12.53 -2.17 -3.44
CA GLN A 131 -13.23 -3.23 -2.68
C GLN A 131 -14.12 -4.13 -3.58
N GLU A 132 -14.53 -3.64 -4.77
CA GLU A 132 -15.15 -4.49 -5.79
C GLU A 132 -14.16 -5.49 -6.43
N CYS A 133 -12.86 -5.21 -6.40
CA CYS A 133 -11.84 -6.02 -7.07
C CYS A 133 -11.56 -7.36 -6.38
N VAL A 134 -11.94 -7.54 -5.10
CA VAL A 134 -11.70 -8.79 -4.34
C VAL A 134 -12.92 -9.72 -4.30
N VAL A 135 -14.07 -9.28 -4.80
CA VAL A 135 -15.32 -10.04 -4.78
C VAL A 135 -15.16 -11.32 -5.59
N GLY A 136 -15.54 -12.47 -5.00
CA GLY A 136 -15.36 -13.78 -5.62
C GLY A 136 -13.92 -14.29 -5.64
N GLY A 137 -12.98 -13.53 -5.06
CA GLY A 137 -11.57 -13.86 -5.00
C GLY A 137 -11.21 -14.91 -3.96
N ILE A 138 -9.97 -15.40 -4.05
CA ILE A 138 -9.35 -16.24 -3.02
C ILE A 138 -8.25 -15.42 -2.33
N VAL A 139 -8.42 -15.21 -1.02
CA VAL A 139 -7.54 -14.33 -0.25
C VAL A 139 -6.51 -15.12 0.55
N ALA A 140 -5.23 -14.94 0.23
CA ALA A 140 -4.11 -15.33 1.06
C ALA A 140 -3.98 -14.37 2.26
N LEU A 141 -3.99 -14.91 3.48
CA LEU A 141 -3.94 -14.14 4.72
C LEU A 141 -2.52 -14.10 5.30
N GLY A 142 -2.02 -12.91 5.64
CA GLY A 142 -0.67 -12.80 6.20
C GLY A 142 -0.18 -11.36 6.41
N LYS A 143 1.02 -11.23 7.00
CA LYS A 143 1.70 -9.93 7.13
C LYS A 143 2.49 -9.55 5.88
N PHE A 144 2.92 -10.54 5.08
CA PHE A 144 3.57 -10.39 3.77
C PHE A 144 4.76 -9.40 3.70
N GLU A 145 5.51 -9.21 4.79
CA GLU A 145 6.60 -8.21 4.85
C GLU A 145 7.72 -8.45 3.83
N SER A 146 8.19 -9.70 3.72
CA SER A 146 9.33 -10.08 2.89
C SER A 146 8.97 -10.50 1.47
N LEU A 147 7.71 -10.90 1.24
CA LEU A 147 7.29 -11.61 0.01
C LEU A 147 8.27 -12.75 -0.33
N HIS A 148 8.61 -13.59 0.66
CA HIS A 148 9.47 -14.77 0.50
C HIS A 148 8.75 -15.96 -0.16
N VAL A 149 9.47 -17.06 -0.44
CA VAL A 149 8.90 -18.24 -1.12
C VAL A 149 7.68 -18.84 -0.43
N GLY A 150 7.61 -18.80 0.91
CA GLY A 150 6.42 -19.22 1.66
C GLY A 150 5.18 -18.36 1.38
N HIS A 151 5.31 -17.05 1.13
CA HIS A 151 4.19 -16.19 0.75
C HIS A 151 3.77 -16.46 -0.70
N ARG A 152 4.74 -16.71 -1.58
CA ARG A 152 4.46 -17.12 -2.96
C ARG A 152 3.66 -18.41 -3.00
N GLU A 153 3.95 -19.38 -2.14
CA GLU A 153 3.15 -20.62 -2.06
C GLU A 153 1.69 -20.36 -1.68
N LEU A 154 1.42 -19.44 -0.75
CA LEU A 154 0.03 -19.06 -0.44
C LEU A 154 -0.68 -18.44 -1.66
N ALA A 155 0.02 -17.60 -2.42
CA ALA A 155 -0.52 -17.00 -3.65
C ALA A 155 -0.76 -18.05 -4.75
N ILE A 156 0.15 -19.01 -4.90
CA ILE A 156 -0.01 -20.14 -5.83
C ILE A 156 -1.26 -20.94 -5.47
N GLN A 157 -1.45 -21.29 -4.21
CA GLN A 157 -2.64 -22.04 -3.77
C GLN A 157 -3.92 -21.23 -3.95
N ALA A 158 -3.88 -19.91 -3.73
CA ALA A 158 -5.02 -19.04 -4.04
C ALA A 158 -5.36 -19.07 -5.54
N SER A 159 -4.34 -19.00 -6.41
CA SER A 159 -4.52 -18.99 -7.86
C SER A 159 -5.11 -20.27 -8.43
N LYS A 160 -4.90 -21.42 -7.77
CA LYS A 160 -5.51 -22.70 -8.15
C LYS A 160 -7.00 -22.75 -7.87
N ALA A 161 -7.48 -21.99 -6.89
CA ALA A 161 -8.87 -21.97 -6.47
C ALA A 161 -9.67 -20.79 -7.06
N GLY A 162 -9.00 -19.74 -7.57
CA GLY A 162 -9.64 -18.57 -8.18
C GLY A 162 -8.66 -17.40 -8.31
N SER A 163 -9.18 -16.18 -8.50
CA SER A 163 -8.34 -14.97 -8.59
C SER A 163 -7.56 -14.74 -7.28
N PRO A 164 -6.21 -14.71 -7.30
CA PRO A 164 -5.41 -14.65 -6.08
C PRO A 164 -5.23 -13.23 -5.55
N PHE A 165 -5.51 -13.06 -4.27
CA PHE A 165 -5.31 -11.80 -3.54
C PHE A 165 -4.45 -12.01 -2.30
N LEU A 166 -3.65 -11.02 -1.92
CA LEU A 166 -2.95 -10.98 -0.65
C LEU A 166 -3.63 -9.93 0.24
N LEU A 167 -4.09 -10.33 1.42
CA LEU A 167 -4.56 -9.39 2.43
C LEU A 167 -3.49 -9.19 3.49
N SER A 168 -2.79 -8.06 3.38
CA SER A 168 -1.63 -7.70 4.19
C SER A 168 -2.01 -6.81 5.36
N PHE A 169 -1.66 -7.23 6.58
CA PHE A 169 -1.90 -6.43 7.78
C PHE A 169 -0.74 -5.46 8.06
N VAL A 170 -0.99 -4.16 7.90
CA VAL A 170 -0.01 -3.07 8.11
C VAL A 170 -0.22 -2.38 9.46
N GLY A 171 0.70 -1.50 9.87
CA GLY A 171 0.59 -0.76 11.15
C GLY A 171 0.78 -1.58 12.43
N MET A 172 1.06 -2.89 12.33
CA MET A 172 1.16 -3.78 13.50
C MET A 172 2.25 -3.37 14.50
N ALA A 173 3.40 -2.90 14.02
CA ALA A 173 4.50 -2.49 14.90
C ALA A 173 4.10 -1.30 15.79
N GLU A 174 3.50 -0.26 15.20
CA GLU A 174 3.01 0.91 15.93
C GLU A 174 1.93 0.53 16.96
N VAL A 175 0.94 -0.26 16.53
CA VAL A 175 -0.17 -0.70 17.38
C VAL A 175 0.29 -1.54 18.58
N LEU A 176 1.38 -2.31 18.42
CA LEU A 176 1.94 -3.17 19.47
C LEU A 176 3.13 -2.54 20.21
N GLY A 177 3.52 -1.31 19.88
CA GLY A 177 4.66 -0.63 20.50
C GLY A 177 6.00 -1.29 20.20
N TRP A 178 6.15 -1.90 19.02
CA TRP A 178 7.43 -2.45 18.57
C TRP A 178 8.29 -1.37 17.93
N GLU A 179 9.60 -1.50 18.10
CA GLU A 179 10.57 -0.64 17.41
C GLU A 179 10.33 -0.63 15.89
N PRO A 180 10.24 0.55 15.26
CA PRO A 180 10.17 0.67 13.82
C PRO A 180 11.35 -0.04 13.16
N ARG A 181 11.07 -0.84 12.13
CA ARG A 181 12.09 -1.52 11.34
C ARG A 181 11.88 -1.17 9.88
N ALA A 182 12.99 -0.98 9.15
CA ALA A 182 12.95 -0.85 7.71
C ALA A 182 12.18 -2.04 7.09
N PRO A 183 11.33 -1.81 6.08
CA PRO A 183 10.63 -2.89 5.39
C PRO A 183 11.63 -3.77 4.66
N LEU A 184 11.29 -5.04 4.39
CA LEU A 184 12.16 -5.94 3.62
C LEU A 184 12.06 -5.69 2.12
N VAL A 185 10.88 -5.26 1.65
CA VAL A 185 10.61 -4.87 0.27
C VAL A 185 10.10 -3.44 0.28
N ALA A 186 10.72 -2.56 -0.50
CA ALA A 186 10.28 -1.16 -0.61
C ALA A 186 8.85 -1.10 -1.17
N LYS A 187 8.04 -0.14 -0.72
CA LYS A 187 6.63 -0.03 -1.14
C LYS A 187 6.48 0.07 -2.66
N CYS A 188 7.33 0.86 -3.32
CA CYS A 188 7.37 1.02 -4.77
C CYS A 188 7.77 -0.27 -5.52
N ASP A 189 8.51 -1.18 -4.88
CA ASP A 189 9.01 -2.42 -5.51
C ASP A 189 8.06 -3.62 -5.33
N ARG A 190 7.05 -3.53 -4.45
CA ARG A 190 6.14 -4.65 -4.17
C ARG A 190 5.40 -5.14 -5.41
N LYS A 191 4.93 -4.23 -6.26
CA LYS A 191 4.22 -4.57 -7.50
C LYS A 191 5.09 -5.43 -8.42
N ARG A 192 6.37 -5.06 -8.60
CA ARG A 192 7.33 -5.85 -9.38
C ARG A 192 7.50 -7.26 -8.80
N VAL A 193 7.64 -7.38 -7.47
CA VAL A 193 7.77 -8.69 -6.82
C VAL A 193 6.53 -9.54 -7.09
N LEU A 194 5.33 -8.99 -6.96
CA LEU A 194 4.08 -9.70 -7.24
C LEU A 194 3.93 -10.06 -8.73
N THR A 195 4.33 -9.17 -9.65
CA THR A 195 4.36 -9.46 -11.09
C THR A 195 5.27 -10.65 -11.41
N SER A 196 6.41 -10.78 -10.72
CA SER A 196 7.29 -11.94 -10.92
C SER A 196 6.68 -13.28 -10.46
N TRP A 197 5.55 -13.26 -9.75
CA TRP A 197 4.82 -14.46 -9.34
C TRP A 197 3.79 -14.93 -10.36
N ALA A 198 3.46 -14.13 -11.38
CA ALA A 198 2.46 -14.49 -12.37
C ALA A 198 2.70 -15.85 -13.06
N PRO A 199 3.93 -16.20 -13.48
CA PRO A 199 4.19 -17.52 -14.09
C PRO A 199 3.88 -18.71 -13.17
N TYR A 200 3.96 -18.50 -11.85
CA TYR A 200 3.62 -19.53 -10.85
C TYR A 200 2.11 -19.56 -10.53
N CYS A 201 1.40 -18.48 -10.84
CA CYS A 201 -0.02 -18.28 -10.51
C CYS A 201 -0.91 -18.33 -11.77
N GLY A 202 -0.59 -19.22 -12.72
CA GLY A 202 -1.38 -19.37 -13.95
C GLY A 202 -1.39 -18.12 -14.85
N ASN A 203 -0.29 -17.37 -14.87
CA ASN A 203 -0.13 -16.08 -15.54
C ASN A 203 -1.01 -14.94 -15.01
N VAL A 204 -1.57 -15.09 -13.81
CA VAL A 204 -2.30 -14.03 -13.11
C VAL A 204 -1.38 -13.37 -12.09
N VAL A 205 -1.26 -12.04 -12.14
CA VAL A 205 -0.52 -11.28 -11.13
C VAL A 205 -1.37 -11.20 -9.85
N PRO A 206 -0.89 -11.71 -8.70
CA PRO A 206 -1.60 -11.54 -7.43
C PRO A 206 -1.68 -10.06 -7.07
N VAL A 207 -2.85 -9.62 -6.59
CA VAL A 207 -3.06 -8.23 -6.14
C VAL A 207 -2.99 -8.18 -4.61
N GLU A 208 -2.32 -7.17 -4.08
CA GLU A 208 -2.17 -6.99 -2.64
C GLU A 208 -3.03 -5.84 -2.12
N PHE A 209 -3.76 -6.10 -1.04
CA PHE A 209 -4.56 -5.13 -0.30
C PHE A 209 -4.01 -4.96 1.11
N HIS A 210 -3.90 -3.71 1.56
CA HIS A 210 -3.39 -3.37 2.88
C HIS A 210 -4.56 -3.08 3.81
N VAL A 211 -4.58 -3.76 4.95
CA VAL A 211 -5.55 -3.53 6.02
C VAL A 211 -4.82 -3.06 7.25
N GLU A 212 -5.24 -1.91 7.78
CA GLU A 212 -4.69 -1.40 9.04
C GLU A 212 -5.00 -2.35 10.19
N PHE A 213 -3.95 -2.83 10.87
CA PHE A 213 -4.10 -3.80 11.95
C PHE A 213 -4.98 -3.27 13.09
N SER A 214 -4.98 -1.95 13.33
CA SER A 214 -5.85 -1.28 14.30
C SER A 214 -7.35 -1.56 14.06
N ASN A 215 -7.77 -1.67 12.79
CA ASN A 215 -9.17 -1.89 12.40
C ASN A 215 -9.63 -3.33 12.62
N VAL A 216 -8.71 -4.29 12.68
CA VAL A 216 -9.03 -5.73 12.79
C VAL A 216 -8.57 -6.38 14.10
N ARG A 217 -7.65 -5.75 14.84
CA ARG A 217 -7.03 -6.35 16.05
C ARG A 217 -8.01 -6.77 17.14
N HIS A 218 -9.19 -6.15 17.19
CA HIS A 218 -10.19 -6.32 18.24
C HIS A 218 -11.25 -7.37 17.89
N LEU A 219 -11.24 -7.87 16.65
CA LEU A 219 -12.23 -8.81 16.15
C LEU A 219 -12.00 -10.19 16.74
N THR A 220 -13.07 -10.85 17.17
CA THR A 220 -13.04 -12.29 17.42
C THR A 220 -12.77 -13.06 16.11
N PRO A 221 -12.30 -14.33 16.17
CA PRO A 221 -12.16 -15.17 14.99
C PRO A 221 -13.43 -15.20 14.12
N ARG A 222 -14.60 -15.36 14.75
CA ARG A 222 -15.90 -15.35 14.05
C ARG A 222 -16.17 -14.03 13.34
N GLN A 223 -16.02 -12.90 14.02
CA GLN A 223 -16.23 -11.58 13.41
C GLN A 223 -15.26 -11.35 12.24
N PHE A 224 -14.01 -11.78 12.37
CA PHE A 224 -13.05 -11.64 11.28
C PHE A 224 -13.49 -12.42 10.03
N VAL A 225 -13.88 -13.69 10.17
CA VAL A 225 -14.36 -14.51 9.04
C VAL A 225 -15.69 -13.99 8.48
N GLU A 226 -16.59 -13.53 9.34
CA GLU A 226 -17.84 -12.90 8.94
C GLU A 226 -17.59 -11.70 8.02
N ARG A 227 -16.60 -10.86 8.32
CA ARG A 227 -16.23 -9.73 7.46
C ARG A 227 -15.63 -10.17 6.14
N LEU A 228 -14.78 -11.19 6.12
CA LEU A 228 -14.27 -11.75 4.86
C LEU A 228 -15.43 -12.20 3.95
N SER A 229 -16.44 -12.88 4.53
CA SER A 229 -17.61 -13.36 3.81
C SER A 229 -18.58 -12.25 3.39
N LYS A 230 -18.94 -11.34 4.30
CA LYS A 230 -20.01 -10.35 4.08
C LYS A 230 -19.51 -9.01 3.54
N GLU A 231 -18.38 -8.52 4.04
CA GLU A 231 -17.83 -7.22 3.65
C GLU A 231 -16.96 -7.32 2.39
N LEU A 232 -16.01 -8.27 2.36
CA LEU A 232 -15.15 -8.47 1.20
C LEU A 232 -15.77 -9.38 0.13
N ARG A 233 -16.77 -10.20 0.50
CA ARG A 233 -17.48 -11.12 -0.40
C ARG A 233 -16.52 -12.03 -1.18
N VAL A 234 -15.50 -12.52 -0.49
CA VAL A 234 -14.51 -13.47 -1.05
C VAL A 234 -15.16 -14.85 -1.20
N SER A 235 -14.64 -15.67 -2.09
CA SER A 235 -15.07 -17.07 -2.24
C SER A 235 -14.28 -18.03 -1.37
N GLY A 236 -13.11 -17.62 -0.88
CA GLY A 236 -12.31 -18.45 0.00
C GLY A 236 -11.06 -17.78 0.53
N VAL A 237 -10.37 -18.50 1.40
CA VAL A 237 -9.15 -18.06 2.07
C VAL A 237 -8.04 -19.10 1.95
N VAL A 238 -6.81 -18.61 1.95
CA VAL A 238 -5.60 -19.43 2.03
C VAL A 238 -4.77 -18.94 3.22
N ALA A 239 -4.33 -19.86 4.07
CA ALA A 239 -3.50 -19.54 5.22
C ALA A 239 -2.43 -20.61 5.43
N GLY A 240 -1.32 -20.23 6.08
CA GLY A 240 -0.33 -21.20 6.53
C GLY A 240 -0.84 -22.05 7.71
N GLU A 241 -0.33 -23.26 7.87
CA GLU A 241 -0.66 -24.14 9.00
C GLU A 241 -0.43 -23.51 10.38
N ASN A 242 0.55 -22.60 10.49
CA ASN A 242 0.89 -21.87 11.71
C ASN A 242 0.14 -20.52 11.83
N TYR A 243 -0.86 -20.26 11.00
CA TYR A 243 -1.60 -19.00 10.99
C TYR A 243 -2.42 -18.83 12.27
N ARG A 244 -2.39 -17.60 12.81
CA ARG A 244 -3.13 -17.20 14.00
C ARG A 244 -3.85 -15.89 13.74
N PHE A 245 -5.09 -15.79 14.21
CA PHE A 245 -5.95 -14.64 13.95
C PHE A 245 -6.95 -14.39 15.08
N GLY A 246 -7.73 -13.32 14.93
CA GLY A 246 -8.64 -12.85 15.95
C GLY A 246 -7.95 -12.22 17.15
N TYR A 247 -8.76 -11.70 18.07
CA TYR A 247 -8.31 -10.95 19.23
C TYR A 247 -7.35 -11.80 20.05
N LYS A 248 -6.15 -11.26 20.30
CA LYS A 248 -5.04 -11.94 20.99
C LYS A 248 -4.64 -13.29 20.37
N ALA A 249 -4.75 -13.43 19.04
CA ALA A 249 -4.38 -14.65 18.33
C ALA A 249 -5.11 -15.92 18.83
N SER A 250 -6.38 -15.73 19.23
CA SER A 250 -7.24 -16.78 19.81
C SER A 250 -7.67 -17.84 18.79
N GLY A 251 -7.75 -17.50 17.50
CA GLY A 251 -8.03 -18.45 16.42
C GLY A 251 -6.76 -19.05 15.83
N ASP A 252 -6.87 -20.29 15.35
CA ASP A 252 -5.83 -21.03 14.62
C ASP A 252 -6.36 -21.54 13.26
N ALA A 253 -5.52 -22.26 12.51
CA ALA A 253 -5.89 -22.77 11.19
C ALA A 253 -7.12 -23.70 11.22
N SER A 254 -7.29 -24.52 12.26
CA SER A 254 -8.45 -25.41 12.40
C SER A 254 -9.73 -24.63 12.65
N GLU A 255 -9.68 -23.62 13.51
CA GLU A 255 -10.79 -22.72 13.77
C GLU A 255 -11.15 -21.88 12.53
N LEU A 256 -10.15 -21.47 11.74
CA LEU A 256 -10.37 -20.78 10.46
C LEU A 256 -11.18 -21.65 9.50
N VAL A 257 -10.79 -22.91 9.30
CA VAL A 257 -11.51 -23.85 8.43
C VAL A 257 -12.94 -24.04 8.90
N ARG A 258 -13.14 -24.27 10.21
CA ARG A 258 -14.46 -24.45 10.81
C ARG A 258 -15.37 -23.26 10.55
N LEU A 259 -14.88 -22.04 10.84
CA LEU A 259 -15.65 -20.81 10.63
C LEU A 259 -15.90 -20.54 9.13
N CYS A 260 -14.91 -20.74 8.27
CA CYS A 260 -15.09 -20.56 6.82
C CYS A 260 -16.22 -21.45 6.29
N ASN A 261 -16.29 -22.71 6.70
CA ASN A 261 -17.38 -23.62 6.32
C ASN A 261 -18.76 -23.09 6.75
N GLU A 262 -18.88 -22.52 7.96
CA GLU A 262 -20.14 -21.94 8.44
C GLU A 262 -20.59 -20.72 7.62
N TYR A 263 -19.65 -19.94 7.08
CA TYR A 263 -19.92 -18.74 6.28
C TYR A 263 -19.89 -19.02 4.77
N GLY A 264 -19.84 -20.29 4.34
CA GLY A 264 -19.84 -20.68 2.93
C GLY A 264 -18.56 -20.33 2.17
N LEU A 265 -17.43 -20.20 2.86
CA LEU A 265 -16.11 -19.91 2.28
C LEU A 265 -15.29 -21.19 2.15
N ALA A 266 -14.57 -21.34 1.04
CA ALA A 266 -13.51 -22.34 0.94
C ALA A 266 -12.32 -21.94 1.83
N ALA A 267 -11.65 -22.91 2.46
CA ALA A 267 -10.46 -22.67 3.25
C ALA A 267 -9.35 -23.67 2.88
N TYR A 268 -8.18 -23.15 2.51
CA TYR A 268 -7.02 -23.95 2.16
C TYR A 268 -5.87 -23.68 3.12
N ILE A 269 -5.41 -24.73 3.81
CA ILE A 269 -4.28 -24.65 4.74
C ILE A 269 -3.03 -25.19 4.06
N VAL A 270 -2.00 -24.35 4.01
CA VAL A 270 -0.74 -24.62 3.31
C VAL A 270 0.35 -24.95 4.32
N SER A 271 1.04 -26.06 4.10
CA SER A 271 2.20 -26.43 4.92
C SER A 271 3.34 -25.45 4.77
N SER A 272 4.13 -25.30 5.84
CA SER A 272 5.26 -24.38 5.87
C SER A 272 6.31 -24.75 4.83
N VAL A 273 6.74 -23.77 4.01
CA VAL A 273 7.90 -23.97 3.12
C VAL A 273 9.16 -24.02 3.97
N MET A 274 9.89 -25.13 3.86
CA MET A 274 11.09 -25.39 4.63
C MET A 274 12.33 -24.88 3.91
N ASP A 275 13.26 -24.32 4.67
CA ASP A 275 14.55 -23.87 4.20
C ASP A 275 15.47 -25.06 3.93
N LYS A 276 15.87 -25.19 2.68
CA LYS A 276 16.73 -26.27 2.20
C LYS A 276 18.12 -26.24 2.84
N VAL A 277 18.65 -25.08 3.24
CA VAL A 277 20.02 -24.98 3.77
C VAL A 277 20.09 -25.47 5.21
N GLN A 278 19.27 -24.94 6.10
CA GLN A 278 19.34 -25.30 7.52
C GLN A 278 18.58 -26.58 7.90
N CYS A 279 17.77 -27.15 7.01
CA CYS A 279 17.16 -28.47 7.25
C CYS A 279 18.22 -29.58 7.41
N PHE A 280 19.42 -29.41 6.84
CA PHE A 280 20.52 -30.37 7.01
C PHE A 280 21.31 -30.17 8.32
N CYS A 281 21.17 -29.03 8.99
CA CYS A 281 21.98 -28.67 10.16
C CYS A 281 21.31 -29.00 11.49
N ASN A 282 19.99 -29.21 11.50
CA ASN A 282 19.24 -29.52 12.72
C ASN A 282 19.22 -31.04 12.94
N GLY A 283 20.28 -31.56 13.57
CA GLY A 283 20.22 -32.85 14.27
C GLY A 283 19.22 -32.81 15.44
N PRO A 284 18.88 -33.97 16.07
CA PRO A 284 17.73 -34.11 16.98
C PRO A 284 17.86 -33.39 18.33
N SER A 285 18.90 -32.57 18.54
CA SER A 285 19.28 -32.06 19.85
C SER A 285 19.66 -30.60 19.80
N GLY A 286 18.67 -29.72 19.99
CA GLY A 286 18.89 -28.29 20.19
C GLY A 286 17.63 -27.65 20.77
N ASN A 287 17.73 -27.11 21.99
CA ASN A 287 16.68 -26.43 22.76
C ASN A 287 16.20 -25.10 22.14
N ASN A 288 16.04 -25.05 20.82
CA ASN A 288 15.34 -23.96 20.15
C ASN A 288 13.86 -24.37 20.06
N SER A 289 13.01 -23.55 20.65
CA SER A 289 11.55 -23.72 20.68
C SER A 289 11.03 -24.33 19.38
N LEU A 290 10.12 -25.32 19.51
CA LEU A 290 9.41 -26.07 18.46
C LEU A 290 8.85 -25.25 17.26
N LYS A 291 8.95 -23.91 17.28
CA LYS A 291 8.37 -22.93 16.36
C LYS A 291 9.24 -22.57 15.14
N GLU A 292 10.56 -22.79 15.14
CA GLU A 292 11.41 -22.53 13.95
C GLU A 292 12.08 -23.82 13.46
N ARG A 293 11.29 -24.83 13.05
CA ARG A 293 11.77 -26.11 12.47
C ARG A 293 12.54 -25.97 11.14
N GLY A 294 13.13 -24.82 10.85
CA GLY A 294 13.72 -24.51 9.55
C GLY A 294 12.71 -23.98 8.54
N GLN A 295 11.51 -23.51 8.94
CA GLN A 295 10.58 -22.83 8.03
C GLN A 295 11.17 -21.51 7.48
N VAL A 296 10.94 -21.20 6.22
CA VAL A 296 11.22 -19.88 5.62
C VAL A 296 10.33 -18.82 6.25
N SER A 297 10.92 -17.74 6.77
CA SER A 297 10.18 -16.66 7.45
C SER A 297 10.85 -15.29 7.25
N SER A 298 10.09 -14.20 7.40
CA SER A 298 10.63 -12.83 7.38
C SER A 298 11.70 -12.60 8.47
N THR A 299 11.59 -13.28 9.61
CA THR A 299 12.61 -13.24 10.68
C THR A 299 13.95 -13.77 10.16
N ARG A 300 13.93 -14.87 9.40
CA ARG A 300 15.15 -15.46 8.84
C ARG A 300 15.74 -14.64 7.71
N VAL A 301 14.90 -14.03 6.87
CA VAL A 301 15.38 -13.05 5.86
C VAL A 301 16.09 -11.88 6.54
N ARG A 302 15.55 -11.33 7.64
CA ARG A 302 16.23 -10.27 8.41
C ARG A 302 17.54 -10.75 9.03
N LYS A 303 17.56 -11.96 9.61
CA LYS A 303 18.80 -12.56 10.15
C LYS A 303 19.87 -12.72 9.06
N ALA A 304 19.50 -13.23 7.90
CA ALA A 304 20.42 -13.41 6.77
C ALA A 304 20.96 -12.07 6.23
N LEU A 305 20.11 -11.05 6.08
CA LEU A 305 20.55 -9.70 5.72
C LEU A 305 21.51 -9.10 6.75
N ALA A 306 21.23 -9.29 8.05
CA ALA A 306 22.09 -8.82 9.14
C ALA A 306 23.46 -9.52 9.18
N LEU A 307 23.57 -10.72 8.60
CA LEU A 307 24.83 -11.43 8.41
C LEU A 307 25.55 -11.03 7.11
N GLY A 308 24.88 -10.34 6.19
CA GLY A 308 25.40 -10.01 4.86
C GLY A 308 25.34 -11.17 3.87
N ASP A 309 24.66 -12.27 4.20
CA ASP A 309 24.55 -13.45 3.34
C ASP A 309 23.45 -13.25 2.29
N VAL A 310 23.77 -12.44 1.27
CA VAL A 310 22.85 -12.13 0.16
C VAL A 310 22.47 -13.36 -0.66
N LYS A 311 23.31 -14.41 -0.62
CA LYS A 311 22.99 -15.68 -1.28
C LYS A 311 21.83 -16.37 -0.61
N TYR A 312 21.98 -16.59 0.69
CA TYR A 312 20.95 -17.22 1.47
C TYR A 312 19.65 -16.38 1.49
N VAL A 313 19.76 -15.05 1.52
CA VAL A 313 18.60 -14.17 1.32
C VAL A 313 17.89 -14.46 0.01
N SER A 314 18.63 -14.62 -1.09
CA SER A 314 18.05 -14.86 -2.41
C SER A 314 17.34 -16.21 -2.49
N GLU A 315 17.86 -17.24 -1.81
CA GLU A 315 17.23 -18.55 -1.69
C GLU A 315 15.92 -18.48 -0.88
N LEU A 316 15.92 -17.79 0.26
CA LEU A 316 14.73 -17.59 1.09
C LEU A 316 13.64 -16.78 0.35
N LEU A 317 14.05 -15.77 -0.42
CA LEU A 317 13.12 -14.95 -1.20
C LEU A 317 12.67 -15.64 -2.49
N GLY A 318 13.49 -16.54 -3.04
CA GLY A 318 13.32 -17.13 -4.36
C GLY A 318 13.46 -16.10 -5.48
N ARG A 319 14.28 -15.08 -5.24
CA ARG A 319 14.66 -13.96 -6.13
C ARG A 319 15.81 -13.19 -5.47
N ASN A 320 16.56 -12.43 -6.25
CA ASN A 320 17.60 -11.56 -5.70
C ASN A 320 17.00 -10.50 -4.76
N HIS A 321 17.78 -10.14 -3.73
CA HIS A 321 17.44 -8.99 -2.89
C HIS A 321 17.63 -7.71 -3.69
N ARG A 322 16.60 -6.85 -3.73
CA ARG A 322 16.68 -5.53 -4.35
C ARG A 322 16.64 -4.47 -3.27
N LEU A 323 17.70 -3.67 -3.17
CA LEU A 323 17.71 -2.45 -2.36
C LEU A 323 17.25 -1.29 -3.25
N VAL A 324 16.34 -0.46 -2.75
CA VAL A 324 15.85 0.71 -3.47
C VAL A 324 16.30 1.97 -2.76
N LEU A 325 16.88 2.89 -3.53
CA LEU A 325 17.26 4.22 -3.10
C LEU A 325 16.29 5.24 -3.69
N MET A 326 15.88 6.23 -2.90
CA MET A 326 15.20 7.43 -3.38
C MET A 326 16.24 8.37 -3.99
N VAL A 327 15.93 8.94 -5.16
CA VAL A 327 16.72 9.98 -5.80
C VAL A 327 16.33 11.33 -5.20
N ASN A 328 17.27 12.00 -4.55
CA ASN A 328 17.09 13.32 -3.93
C ASN A 328 18.41 14.13 -4.02
N GLU A 329 18.43 15.34 -3.47
CA GLU A 329 19.60 16.24 -3.50
C GLU A 329 20.83 15.69 -2.75
N GLU A 330 20.64 14.73 -1.84
CA GLU A 330 21.71 14.08 -1.07
C GLU A 330 22.39 12.93 -1.83
N LEU A 331 21.79 12.49 -2.95
CA LEU A 331 22.37 11.49 -3.84
C LEU A 331 23.29 12.19 -4.83
N HIS A 332 24.59 11.94 -4.67
CA HIS A 332 25.61 12.46 -5.57
C HIS A 332 26.06 11.38 -6.54
N TRP A 333 26.14 11.70 -7.81
CA TRP A 333 26.71 10.80 -8.81
C TRP A 333 27.83 11.49 -9.59
N THR A 334 28.69 10.66 -10.15
CA THR A 334 29.72 11.03 -11.12
C THR A 334 29.53 10.16 -12.37
N SER A 335 30.44 10.23 -13.34
CA SER A 335 30.36 9.43 -14.56
C SER A 335 30.30 7.92 -14.31
N ASN A 336 30.81 7.39 -13.20
CA ASN A 336 30.84 5.95 -12.94
C ASN A 336 30.49 5.56 -11.50
N SER A 337 30.10 6.51 -10.64
CA SER A 337 29.80 6.19 -9.25
C SER A 337 28.63 6.98 -8.70
N ILE A 338 27.94 6.37 -7.74
CA ILE A 338 26.82 6.96 -6.99
C ILE A 338 27.16 6.86 -5.51
N SER A 339 26.93 7.93 -4.76
CA SER A 339 27.09 7.99 -3.32
C SER A 339 25.84 8.58 -2.71
N ALA A 340 25.23 7.88 -1.75
CA ALA A 340 24.04 8.35 -1.06
C ALA A 340 24.12 8.03 0.44
N PRO A 341 23.55 8.87 1.32
CA PRO A 341 23.31 8.51 2.70
C PRO A 341 22.38 7.30 2.82
N LYS A 342 22.50 6.54 3.91
CA LYS A 342 21.58 5.43 4.22
C LYS A 342 20.12 5.88 4.35
N LEU A 343 19.88 7.16 4.65
CA LEU A 343 18.53 7.72 4.73
C LEU A 343 17.76 7.59 3.40
N CYS A 344 18.46 7.54 2.26
CA CYS A 344 17.84 7.33 0.96
C CYS A 344 17.34 5.88 0.75
N MET A 345 17.71 4.92 1.61
CA MET A 345 17.28 3.53 1.50
C MET A 345 15.81 3.34 1.89
N LEU A 346 15.01 2.78 0.98
CA LEU A 346 13.58 2.55 1.20
C LEU A 346 13.25 1.16 1.77
N ASN A 347 14.24 0.30 1.87
CA ASN A 347 14.13 -1.02 2.48
C ASN A 347 15.45 -1.48 3.12
N LEU A 348 15.38 -2.56 3.89
CA LEU A 348 16.50 -3.09 4.66
C LEU A 348 17.65 -3.50 3.73
N SER A 349 18.80 -2.87 3.91
CA SER A 349 20.04 -3.24 3.25
C SER A 349 20.68 -4.48 3.90
N PRO A 350 21.50 -5.22 3.14
CA PRO A 350 22.45 -6.16 3.72
C PRO A 350 23.41 -5.47 4.70
N LYS A 351 24.08 -6.26 5.55
CA LYS A 351 25.10 -5.79 6.49
C LYS A 351 26.14 -4.89 5.79
N ASP A 352 26.69 -3.94 6.51
CA ASP A 352 27.84 -3.15 6.06
C ASP A 352 28.96 -4.07 5.56
N GLY A 353 29.47 -3.76 4.37
CA GLY A 353 30.37 -4.64 3.62
C GLY A 353 30.50 -4.24 2.16
N LEU A 354 31.35 -4.99 1.47
CA LEU A 354 31.55 -4.88 0.02
C LEU A 354 30.80 -6.01 -0.68
N TYR A 355 30.05 -5.65 -1.71
CA TYR A 355 29.26 -6.56 -2.52
C TYR A 355 29.63 -6.38 -3.99
N ASP A 356 30.23 -7.40 -4.58
CA ASP A 356 30.52 -7.45 -6.01
C ASP A 356 29.34 -8.02 -6.80
N ASN A 357 29.36 -7.85 -8.13
CA ASN A 357 28.38 -8.42 -9.06
C ASN A 357 26.92 -8.01 -8.77
N CYS A 358 26.74 -6.77 -8.30
CA CYS A 358 25.43 -6.17 -8.19
C CYS A 358 24.98 -5.64 -9.56
N THR A 359 23.68 -5.48 -9.74
CA THR A 359 23.11 -4.85 -10.94
C THR A 359 22.44 -3.55 -10.56
N LEU A 360 22.89 -2.46 -11.19
CA LEU A 360 22.26 -1.14 -11.06
C LEU A 360 21.07 -1.04 -12.00
N LEU A 361 19.95 -0.56 -11.48
CA LEU A 361 18.68 -0.46 -12.18
C LEU A 361 18.10 0.94 -12.02
N VAL A 362 17.60 1.51 -13.11
CA VAL A 362 16.82 2.76 -13.13
C VAL A 362 15.49 2.44 -13.81
N ASP A 363 14.36 2.70 -13.16
CA ASP A 363 13.01 2.35 -13.67
C ASP A 363 12.85 0.89 -14.12
N ASN A 364 13.50 -0.04 -13.41
CA ASN A 364 13.60 -1.47 -13.74
C ASN A 364 14.41 -1.80 -15.01
N MET A 365 15.03 -0.82 -15.66
CA MET A 365 15.97 -1.04 -16.74
C MET A 365 17.37 -1.25 -16.17
N THR A 366 18.06 -2.28 -16.65
CA THR A 366 19.45 -2.55 -16.26
C THR A 366 20.37 -1.50 -16.86
N VAL A 367 21.08 -0.78 -15.99
CA VAL A 367 22.11 0.18 -16.38
C VAL A 367 23.44 -0.54 -16.59
N GLY A 368 23.81 -1.43 -15.66
CA GLY A 368 25.06 -2.16 -15.74
C GLY A 368 25.42 -2.90 -14.46
N LEU A 369 26.53 -3.64 -14.53
CA LEU A 369 27.12 -4.31 -13.37
C LEU A 369 27.85 -3.28 -12.50
N CYS A 370 27.70 -3.43 -11.19
CA CYS A 370 28.31 -2.55 -10.21
C CYS A 370 28.83 -3.30 -8.99
N ARG A 371 29.75 -2.63 -8.30
CA ARG A 371 30.23 -2.96 -6.97
C ARG A 371 29.56 -2.01 -5.98
N VAL A 372 29.11 -2.53 -4.85
CA VAL A 372 28.39 -1.78 -3.83
C VAL A 372 29.12 -1.88 -2.50
N SER A 373 29.49 -0.73 -1.94
CA SER A 373 30.09 -0.61 -0.61
C SER A 373 29.08 0.04 0.34
N ILE A 374 28.58 -0.72 1.31
CA ILE A 374 27.68 -0.22 2.36
C ILE A 374 28.50 0.04 3.62
N ARG A 375 28.48 1.28 4.11
CA ARG A 375 29.18 1.73 5.33
C ARG A 375 28.19 2.21 6.37
N ALA A 376 28.68 2.60 7.53
CA ALA A 376 27.85 3.02 8.67
C ALA A 376 26.84 4.12 8.30
N THR A 377 27.23 5.07 7.45
CA THR A 377 26.42 6.26 7.11
C THR A 377 26.01 6.34 5.65
N HIS A 378 26.78 5.72 4.73
CA HIS A 378 26.62 5.89 3.29
C HIS A 378 26.65 4.57 2.54
N ILE A 379 26.06 4.58 1.35
CA ILE A 379 26.23 3.57 0.31
C ILE A 379 26.98 4.20 -0.86
N HIS A 380 27.97 3.48 -1.36
CA HIS A 380 28.70 3.84 -2.58
C HIS A 380 28.51 2.74 -3.61
N ILE A 381 28.24 3.12 -4.85
CA ILE A 381 28.00 2.24 -5.99
C ILE A 381 29.01 2.64 -7.05
N GLU A 382 29.77 1.67 -7.56
CA GLU A 382 30.79 1.88 -8.60
C GLU A 382 30.44 0.98 -9.78
N LEU A 383 30.21 1.55 -10.97
CA LEU A 383 29.93 0.79 -12.18
C LEU A 383 31.23 0.22 -12.75
N GLY A 384 31.20 -1.05 -13.18
CA GLY A 384 32.36 -1.71 -13.78
C GLY A 384 32.62 -1.26 -15.22
N GLU A 385 31.59 -1.31 -16.06
CA GLU A 385 31.61 -0.83 -17.44
C GLU A 385 30.33 -0.03 -17.71
N GLY A 386 30.46 1.19 -18.23
CA GLY A 386 29.34 2.10 -18.51
C GLY A 386 29.54 3.49 -17.88
N ALA A 387 28.99 4.50 -18.54
CA ALA A 387 28.94 5.87 -18.02
C ALA A 387 27.51 6.21 -17.60
N LEU A 388 27.34 6.77 -16.40
CA LEU A 388 26.13 7.44 -15.99
C LEU A 388 26.05 8.77 -16.75
N SER A 389 25.04 8.93 -17.58
CA SER A 389 24.70 10.22 -18.19
C SER A 389 23.91 11.07 -17.20
N ASP A 390 23.97 12.39 -17.34
CA ASP A 390 23.18 13.29 -16.47
C ASP A 390 21.66 13.10 -16.67
N ASP A 391 21.24 12.64 -17.85
CA ASP A 391 19.85 12.34 -18.19
C ASP A 391 19.31 11.10 -17.44
N LEU A 392 20.18 10.20 -16.95
CA LEU A 392 19.78 8.92 -16.33
C LEU A 392 19.01 9.09 -15.02
N PHE A 393 19.08 10.26 -14.37
CA PHE A 393 18.35 10.54 -13.12
C PHE A 393 17.30 11.64 -13.31
N GLN A 394 17.21 12.25 -14.49
CA GLN A 394 16.32 13.36 -14.73
C GLN A 394 14.87 12.87 -14.89
N GLY A 395 14.07 13.07 -13.84
CA GLY A 395 12.66 12.62 -13.80
C GLY A 395 12.45 11.24 -13.19
N HIS A 396 13.51 10.59 -12.71
CA HIS A 396 13.43 9.28 -12.04
C HIS A 396 13.39 9.44 -10.52
N GLU A 397 12.42 8.78 -9.87
CA GLU A 397 12.25 8.87 -8.41
C GLU A 397 13.12 7.85 -7.64
N TYR A 398 13.49 6.73 -8.27
CA TYR A 398 14.11 5.60 -7.58
C TYR A 398 15.22 4.93 -8.38
N VAL A 399 16.24 4.46 -7.66
CA VAL A 399 17.32 3.61 -8.17
C VAL A 399 17.26 2.26 -7.45
N GLY A 400 17.32 1.17 -8.21
CA GLY A 400 17.35 -0.19 -7.71
C GLY A 400 18.75 -0.80 -7.77
N ILE A 401 19.08 -1.61 -6.78
CA ILE A 401 20.33 -2.37 -6.73
C ILE A 401 19.95 -3.82 -6.45
N GLU A 402 20.14 -4.71 -7.42
CA GLU A 402 19.96 -6.14 -7.21
C GLU A 402 21.28 -6.79 -6.83
N PHE A 403 21.29 -7.41 -5.64
CA PHE A 403 22.41 -8.18 -5.14
C PHE A 403 22.36 -9.57 -5.79
N GLY A 404 23.09 -9.73 -6.89
CA GLY A 404 23.18 -10.97 -7.63
C GLY A 404 24.27 -11.89 -7.09
N LEU A 405 24.11 -13.17 -7.35
CA LEU A 405 25.21 -14.13 -7.40
C LEU A 405 25.37 -14.52 -8.86
N TYR A 406 26.60 -14.81 -9.27
CA TYR A 406 26.81 -15.54 -10.52
C TYR A 406 25.89 -16.77 -10.59
N SER A 407 25.33 -16.97 -11.79
CA SER A 407 24.55 -18.13 -12.20
C SER A 407 25.39 -19.40 -12.10
#